data_AF-A0A2N5AFU4-F1
#
_entry.id   AF-A0A2N5AFU4-F1
#
_cell.length_a   1.000
_cell.length_b   1.000
_cell.length_c   1.000
_cell.angle_alpha   90.00
_cell.angle_beta   90.00
_cell.angle_gamma   90.00
#
_symmetry.space_group_name_H-M   'P 1'
#
loop_
_entity.id
_entity.type
_entity.pdbx_description
1 polymer ?
#
loop_
_entity_poly.entity_id
_entity_poly.type
_entity_poly.pdbx_seq_one_letter_code
_entity_poly.pdbx_strand_id
1 'polypeptide(L)' 'MHDRRLAARAGELKPSAVRELLKHSKLPGVISLGGGIPAPELFDTEGLELAVQKVMSERFHDAFQYGLTEGYPPLR' A
#
# COMPACT_ATOMS: atom_id res chain seq x y z
N MET A 1 29.10 -2.19 -16.48
CA MET A 1 29.75 -1.20 -15.60
C MET A 1 28.74 -0.84 -14.53
N HIS A 2 29.00 -1.18 -13.26
CA HIS A 2 28.19 -0.65 -12.16
C HIS A 2 28.49 0.84 -12.02
N ASP A 3 27.45 1.66 -11.90
CA ASP A 3 27.60 3.06 -11.53
C ASP A 3 28.31 3.10 -10.17
N ARG A 4 29.52 3.68 -10.13
CA ARG A 4 30.45 3.63 -8.99
C ARG A 4 29.93 4.38 -7.75
N ARG A 5 28.74 5.00 -7.85
CA ARG A 5 28.03 5.72 -6.78
C ARG A 5 27.01 4.84 -6.04
N LEU A 6 26.67 3.67 -6.57
CA LEU A 6 25.69 2.78 -5.96
C LEU A 6 26.37 1.65 -5.18
N ALA A 7 25.75 1.24 -4.07
CA ALA A 7 26.17 0.07 -3.31
C ALA A 7 25.96 -1.21 -4.14
N ALA A 8 26.83 -2.21 -3.96
CA ALA A 8 26.77 -3.48 -4.72
C ALA A 8 25.39 -4.16 -4.68
N ARG A 9 24.73 -4.17 -3.52
CA ARG A 9 23.37 -4.72 -3.33
C ARG A 9 22.31 -4.08 -4.22
N ALA A 10 22.52 -2.85 -4.68
CA ALA A 10 21.58 -2.18 -5.57
C ALA A 10 21.51 -2.86 -6.94
N GLY A 11 22.59 -3.53 -7.37
CA GLY A 11 22.62 -4.33 -8.60
C GLY A 11 21.77 -5.60 -8.54
N GLU A 12 21.40 -6.06 -7.34
CA GLU A 12 20.57 -7.24 -7.12
C GLU A 12 19.06 -6.92 -7.13
N LEU A 13 18.68 -5.64 -7.05
CA LEU A 13 17.29 -5.21 -7.09
C LEU A 13 16.69 -5.48 -8.46
N LYS A 14 15.57 -6.21 -8.50
CA LYS A 14 14.82 -6.52 -9.72
C LYS A 14 13.44 -5.88 -9.70
N PRO A 15 12.93 -5.41 -10.85
CA PRO A 15 11.55 -4.98 -10.95
C PRO A 15 10.59 -6.15 -10.70
N SER A 16 9.42 -5.86 -10.12
CA SER A 16 8.37 -6.86 -9.93
C SER A 16 7.59 -7.03 -11.23
N ALA A 17 7.67 -8.22 -11.85
CA ALA A 17 6.90 -8.55 -13.05
C ALA A 17 5.38 -8.35 -12.84
N VAL A 18 4.87 -8.67 -11.64
CA VAL A 18 3.47 -8.45 -11.27
C VAL A 18 3.11 -6.95 -11.31
N ARG A 19 3.99 -6.07 -10.80
CA ARG A 19 3.76 -4.61 -10.86
C ARG A 19 3.79 -4.08 -12.29
N GLU A 20 4.64 -4.61 -13.16
CA GLU A 20 4.69 -4.21 -14.57
C GLU A 20 3.41 -4.60 -15.34
N LEU A 21 2.89 -5.81 -15.06
CA LEU A 21 1.60 -6.25 -15.61
C LEU A 21 0.45 -5.36 -15.12
N LEU A 22 0.47 -4.98 -13.84
CA LEU A 22 -0.58 -4.15 -13.23
C LEU A 22 -0.71 -2.76 -13.90
N LYS A 23 0.37 -2.20 -14.46
CA LYS A 23 0.31 -0.92 -15.19
C LYS A 23 -0.65 -0.99 -16.39
N HIS A 24 -0.79 -2.18 -16.97
CA HIS A 24 -1.59 -2.43 -18.16
C HIS A 24 -3.00 -2.97 -17.82
N SER A 25 -3.24 -3.36 -16.57
CA SER A 25 -4.49 -4.03 -16.16
C SER A 25 -5.73 -3.14 -16.24
N LYS A 26 -5.54 -1.81 -16.34
CA LYS A 26 -6.61 -0.82 -16.45
C LYS A 26 -6.73 -0.23 -17.85
N LEU A 27 -5.96 -0.72 -18.84
CA LEU A 27 -6.06 -0.24 -20.21
C LEU A 27 -7.41 -0.64 -20.82
N PRO A 28 -8.07 0.25 -21.58
CA PRO A 28 -9.29 -0.11 -22.30
C PRO A 28 -9.10 -1.34 -23.18
N GLY A 29 -10.04 -2.29 -23.12
CA GLY A 29 -10.01 -3.53 -23.90
C GLY A 29 -9.19 -4.68 -23.29
N VAL A 30 -8.53 -4.46 -22.15
CA VAL A 30 -7.80 -5.52 -21.42
C VAL A 30 -8.71 -6.17 -20.38
N ILE A 31 -8.84 -7.50 -20.43
CA ILE A 31 -9.43 -8.29 -19.34
C ILE A 31 -8.28 -8.80 -18.45
N SER A 32 -8.14 -8.21 -17.27
CA SER A 32 -7.07 -8.57 -16.33
C SER A 32 -7.49 -9.70 -15.41
N LEU A 33 -7.06 -10.93 -15.71
CA LEU A 33 -7.22 -12.10 -14.82
C LEU A 33 -6.04 -12.32 -13.86
N GLY A 34 -4.95 -11.56 -14.02
CA GLY A 34 -3.76 -11.64 -13.16
C GLY A 34 -3.76 -10.63 -12.00
N GLY A 35 -4.79 -9.79 -11.90
CA GLY A 35 -4.89 -8.78 -10.86
C GLY A 35 -5.38 -9.39 -9.55
N GLY A 36 -4.49 -9.56 -8.57
CA GLY A 36 -4.87 -9.86 -7.18
C GLY A 36 -5.43 -8.66 -6.42
N ILE A 37 -6.16 -7.78 -7.10
CA ILE A 37 -6.72 -6.53 -6.53
C ILE A 37 -8.17 -6.81 -6.13
N PRO A 38 -8.58 -6.50 -4.88
CA PRO A 38 -9.98 -6.57 -4.48
C PRO A 38 -10.87 -5.66 -5.35
N ALA A 39 -12.13 -6.08 -5.55
CA ALA A 39 -13.12 -5.24 -6.22
C ALA A 39 -13.41 -3.99 -5.36
N PRO A 40 -13.26 -2.75 -5.90
CA PRO A 40 -13.46 -1.51 -5.13
C PRO A 40 -14.85 -1.38 -4.49
N GLU A 41 -15.87 -1.89 -5.15
CA GLU A 41 -17.26 -1.92 -4.69
C GLU A 41 -17.49 -2.78 -3.45
N LEU A 42 -16.52 -3.61 -3.06
CA LEU A 42 -16.57 -4.39 -1.82
C LEU A 42 -15.99 -3.65 -0.61
N PHE A 43 -15.46 -2.44 -0.79
CA PHE A 43 -14.95 -1.64 0.33
C PHE A 43 -16.08 -1.01 1.12
N ASP A 44 -16.07 -1.21 2.45
CA ASP A 44 -17.01 -0.60 3.39
C ASP A 44 -16.68 0.88 3.60
N THR A 45 -17.10 1.72 2.65
CA THR A 45 -16.82 3.16 2.67
C THR A 45 -17.42 3.86 3.90
N GLU A 46 -18.62 3.49 4.32
CA GLU A 46 -19.29 4.06 5.50
C GLU A 46 -18.56 3.69 6.80
N GLY A 47 -18.22 2.40 6.98
CA GLY A 47 -17.47 1.97 8.15
C GLY A 47 -16.08 2.61 8.24
N LEU A 48 -15.40 2.79 7.10
CA LEU A 48 -14.12 3.48 7.04
C LEU A 48 -14.25 4.96 7.43
N GLU A 49 -15.28 5.67 6.95
CA GLU A 49 -15.52 7.07 7.32
C GLU A 49 -15.76 7.22 8.82
N LEU A 50 -16.61 6.37 9.40
CA LEU A 50 -16.90 6.38 10.84
C LEU A 50 -15.65 6.09 11.68
N ALA A 51 -14.85 5.10 11.26
CA ALA A 51 -13.61 4.75 11.95
C ALA A 51 -12.60 5.91 11.93
N VAL A 52 -12.43 6.57 10.78
CA VAL A 52 -11.55 7.73 10.64
C VAL A 52 -12.03 8.87 11.53
N GLN A 53 -13.32 9.23 11.47
CA GLN A 53 -13.87 10.31 12.30
C GLN A 53 -13.62 10.06 13.79
N LYS A 54 -13.83 8.82 14.26
CA LYS A 54 -13.60 8.45 15.65
C LYS A 54 -12.14 8.61 16.09
N VAL A 55 -11.19 8.18 15.26
CA VAL A 55 -9.76 8.37 15.54
C VAL A 55 -9.40 9.85 15.58
N MET A 56 -9.94 10.65 14.65
CA MET A 56 -9.70 12.09 14.58
C MET A 56 -10.26 12.84 15.79
N SER A 57 -11.40 12.42 16.34
CA SER A 57 -12.02 13.07 17.51
C SER A 57 -11.43 12.63 18.84
N GLU A 58 -11.13 11.34 19.00
CA GLU A 58 -10.76 10.78 20.31
C GLU A 58 -9.24 10.60 20.49
N ARG A 59 -8.50 10.40 19.40
CA ARG A 59 -7.10 9.94 19.45
C ARG A 59 -6.17 10.66 18.47
N PHE A 60 -6.48 11.91 18.13
CA PHE A 60 -5.73 12.71 17.16
C PHE A 60 -4.22 12.71 17.42
N HIS A 61 -3.80 13.05 18.64
CA HIS A 61 -2.37 13.14 18.95
C HIS A 61 -1.65 11.80 18.82
N ASP A 62 -2.27 10.70 19.26
CA ASP A 62 -1.68 9.37 19.15
C ASP A 62 -1.59 8.90 17.68
N ALA A 63 -2.56 9.29 16.85
CA ALA A 63 -2.60 8.91 15.43
C ALA A 63 -1.58 9.68 14.57
N PHE A 64 -1.24 10.91 14.95
CA PHE A 64 -0.34 11.79 14.19
C PHE A 64 1.05 11.98 14.82
N GLN A 65 1.33 11.29 15.93
CA GLN A 65 2.65 11.27 16.56
C GLN A 65 3.44 10.02 16.16
N TYR A 66 4.76 10.09 16.29
CA TYR A 66 5.63 8.91 16.22
C TYR A 66 5.14 7.79 17.13
N GLY A 67 5.12 6.59 16.59
CA GLY A 67 4.75 5.36 17.28
C GLY A 67 5.93 4.40 17.45
N LEU A 68 5.66 3.31 18.16
CA LEU A 68 6.58 2.18 18.28
C LEU A 68 6.67 1.42 16.94
N THR A 69 7.85 0.88 16.64
CA THR A 69 8.11 0.09 15.42
C THR A 69 7.19 -1.13 15.32
N GLU A 70 6.83 -1.71 16.45
CA GLU A 70 5.97 -2.88 16.54
C GLU A 70 4.49 -2.58 16.20
N GLY A 71 4.13 -1.30 16.07
CA GLY A 71 2.78 -0.86 15.70
C GLY A 71 1.79 -0.78 16.85
N TYR A 72 0.55 -0.41 16.54
CA TYR A 72 -0.51 -0.17 17.52
C TYR A 72 -0.97 -1.49 18.18
N PRO A 73 -0.78 -1.68 19.50
CA PRO A 73 -0.99 -2.98 20.16
C PRO A 73 -2.39 -3.61 19.96
N PRO A 74 -3.50 -2.86 19.97
CA PRO A 74 -4.83 -3.44 19.77
C PRO A 74 -5.13 -4.01 18.37
N LEU A 75 -4.25 -3.78 17.38
CA LEU A 75 -4.36 -4.35 16.04
C LEU A 75 -3.42 -5.56 15.82
N ARG A 76 -2.66 -5.94 16.84
CA ARG A 76 -1.74 -7.08 16.80
C ARG A 76 -2.39 -8.36 17.32
#